data_AF-A0AAD9HIK1-F1
#
_entry.id   AF-A0AAD9HIK1-F1
#
_cell.length_a   1.000
_cell.length_b   1.000
_cell.length_c   1.000
_cell.angle_alpha   90.00
_cell.angle_beta   90.00
_cell.angle_gamma   90.00
#
_symmetry.space_group_name_H-M   'P 1'
#
loop_
_entity.id
_entity.type
_entity.pdbx_description
1 polymer ?
#
loop_
_entity_poly.entity_id
_entity_poly.type
_entity_poly.pdbx_seq_one_letter_code
_entity_poly.pdbx_strand_id
1 'polypeptide(L)'
;MFFSCRPRQPPRPPRPQCMYAGCSHRALRCDSKSEGKSTLSLYCKDHACRQRLGELMCPNYRMPGLSKYCEDHRRCENHGCPHQRICGDTSQDWPYCQKHTCLAQGCHQKRAAGSQMCTHHTPLCLIPGCGHPRTHDGLYCAGHSCVDRDCGGVINGGHWCKDHQLCRTEGCDQPRAVTAGGGFEDVCWQRE
;
A
#
# COMPACT_ATOMS: atom_id res chain seq x y z
N MET A 1 -12.13 -40.90 50.23
CA MET A 1 -11.79 -40.57 48.83
C MET A 1 -13.00 -39.89 48.21
N PHE A 2 -13.01 -38.56 48.12
CA PHE A 2 -14.15 -37.82 47.56
C PHE A 2 -13.92 -37.65 46.05
N PHE A 3 -14.67 -38.39 45.24
CA PHE A 3 -14.75 -38.16 43.80
C PHE A 3 -15.64 -36.95 43.55
N SER A 4 -15.03 -35.80 43.30
CA SER A 4 -15.75 -34.59 42.89
C SER A 4 -16.38 -34.81 41.52
N CYS A 5 -17.69 -35.07 41.49
CA CYS A 5 -18.47 -35.12 40.26
C CYS A 5 -18.40 -33.74 39.57
N ARG A 6 -17.74 -33.68 38.41
CA ARG A 6 -17.72 -32.48 37.57
C ARG A 6 -19.16 -32.17 37.14
N PRO A 7 -19.70 -30.96 37.35
CA PRO A 7 -21.03 -30.60 36.88
C PRO A 7 -21.10 -30.83 35.37
N ARG A 8 -22.10 -31.58 34.89
CA ARG A 8 -22.36 -31.71 33.46
C ARG A 8 -22.69 -30.32 32.93
N GLN A 9 -21.84 -29.80 32.03
CA GLN A 9 -22.17 -28.57 31.33
C GLN A 9 -23.50 -28.78 30.58
N PRO A 10 -24.44 -27.83 30.65
CA PRO A 10 -25.67 -27.94 29.89
C PRO A 10 -25.36 -28.12 28.39
N PRO A 11 -26.14 -28.93 27.67
CA PRO A 11 -25.93 -29.16 26.25
C PRO A 11 -25.98 -27.82 25.52
N ARG A 12 -24.91 -27.51 24.78
CA ARG A 12 -24.81 -26.25 24.05
C ARG A 12 -25.85 -26.23 22.93
N PRO A 13 -26.46 -25.07 22.65
CA PRO A 13 -27.44 -24.97 21.57
C PRO A 13 -26.82 -25.42 20.23
N PRO A 14 -27.60 -26.11 19.38
CA PRO A 14 -27.13 -26.61 18.10
C PRO A 14 -26.69 -25.44 17.21
N ARG A 15 -25.59 -25.64 16.47
CA ARG A 15 -25.11 -24.63 15.52
C ARG A 15 -26.04 -24.59 14.30
N PRO A 16 -26.40 -23.39 13.82
CA PRO A 16 -27.19 -23.23 12.61
C PRO A 16 -26.43 -23.75 11.37
N GLN A 17 -27.14 -23.87 10.26
CA GLN A 17 -26.55 -24.25 8.98
C GLN A 17 -25.72 -23.08 8.41
N CYS A 18 -24.70 -23.41 7.62
CA CYS A 18 -23.93 -22.45 6.86
C CYS A 18 -24.84 -21.68 5.89
N MET A 19 -24.74 -20.35 5.88
CA MET A 19 -25.54 -19.50 4.97
C MET A 19 -25.05 -19.53 3.51
N TYR A 20 -23.95 -20.20 3.20
CA TYR A 20 -23.44 -20.32 1.83
C TYR A 20 -24.35 -21.23 1.00
N ALA A 21 -24.74 -20.76 -0.19
CA ALA A 21 -25.68 -21.47 -1.07
C ALA A 21 -25.21 -22.90 -1.37
N GLY A 22 -26.09 -23.88 -1.16
CA GLY A 22 -25.79 -25.30 -1.40
C GLY A 22 -24.90 -25.97 -0.35
N CYS A 23 -24.51 -25.29 0.73
CA CYS A 23 -23.70 -25.88 1.79
C CYS A 23 -24.55 -26.58 2.87
N SER A 24 -24.25 -27.84 3.16
CA SER A 24 -24.91 -28.62 4.23
C SER A 24 -24.17 -28.59 5.58
N HIS A 25 -23.00 -27.93 5.64
CA HIS A 25 -22.18 -27.90 6.85
C HIS A 25 -22.77 -26.95 7.90
N ARG A 26 -22.47 -27.20 9.17
CA ARG A 26 -22.86 -26.30 10.27
C ARG A 26 -21.93 -25.10 10.37
N ALA A 27 -22.48 -23.99 10.81
CA ALA A 27 -21.76 -22.77 11.13
C ALA A 27 -20.58 -23.02 12.09
N LEU A 28 -19.48 -22.32 11.86
CA LEU A 28 -18.28 -22.38 12.68
C LEU A 28 -18.56 -21.71 14.04
N ARG A 29 -18.12 -22.37 15.11
CA ARG A 29 -18.03 -21.78 16.44
C ARG A 29 -16.56 -21.63 16.77
N CYS A 30 -16.15 -20.44 17.18
CA CYS A 30 -14.80 -20.15 17.62
C CYS A 30 -14.81 -19.82 19.11
N ASP A 31 -14.33 -20.75 19.92
CA ASP A 31 -14.14 -20.53 21.35
C ASP A 31 -12.86 -19.70 21.57
N SER A 32 -12.98 -18.56 22.24
CA SER A 32 -11.81 -17.76 22.63
C SER A 32 -11.22 -18.33 23.91
N LYS A 33 -9.89 -18.56 23.93
CA LYS A 33 -9.21 -19.18 25.08
C LYS A 33 -9.20 -18.29 26.33
N SER A 34 -9.35 -16.97 26.17
CA SER A 34 -9.17 -15.98 27.24
C SER A 34 -10.43 -15.74 28.09
N GLU A 35 -11.64 -15.86 27.53
CA GLU A 35 -12.86 -15.40 28.22
C GLU A 35 -13.96 -16.45 28.33
N GLY A 36 -13.75 -17.67 27.82
CA GLY A 36 -14.83 -18.68 27.74
C GLY A 36 -16.00 -18.27 26.83
N LYS A 37 -15.91 -17.11 26.17
CA LYS A 37 -16.85 -16.62 25.18
C LYS A 37 -16.62 -17.33 23.85
N SER A 38 -17.70 -17.84 23.29
CA SER A 38 -17.71 -18.47 21.97
C SER A 38 -18.41 -17.55 20.98
N THR A 39 -17.70 -17.13 19.94
CA THR A 39 -18.30 -16.38 18.82
C THR A 39 -18.77 -17.37 17.76
N LEU A 40 -19.95 -17.15 17.20
CA LEU A 40 -20.48 -17.94 16.09
C LEU A 40 -20.28 -17.18 14.77
N SER A 41 -19.82 -17.87 13.74
CA SER A 41 -19.83 -17.36 12.36
C SER A 41 -21.17 -17.65 11.69
N LEU A 42 -21.50 -16.92 10.64
CA LEU A 42 -22.62 -17.23 9.73
C LEU A 42 -22.33 -18.43 8.81
N TYR A 43 -21.05 -18.80 8.68
CA TYR A 43 -20.61 -19.82 7.73
C TYR A 43 -19.82 -20.94 8.40
N CYS A 44 -19.68 -22.08 7.71
CA CYS A 44 -18.90 -23.22 8.20
C CYS A 44 -17.38 -22.94 8.17
N LYS A 45 -16.57 -23.89 8.66
CA LYS A 45 -15.10 -23.77 8.69
C LYS A 45 -14.49 -23.39 7.34
N ASP A 46 -15.08 -23.86 6.24
CA ASP A 46 -14.53 -23.69 4.88
C ASP A 46 -14.93 -22.33 4.27
N HIS A 47 -16.11 -21.84 4.62
CA HIS A 47 -16.70 -20.60 4.10
C HIS A 47 -16.55 -19.39 5.05
N ALA A 48 -16.22 -19.59 6.32
CA ALA A 48 -16.09 -18.49 7.30
C ALA A 48 -14.77 -17.73 7.11
N CYS A 49 -14.84 -16.41 6.95
CA CYS A 49 -13.68 -15.54 7.08
C CYS A 49 -13.11 -15.60 8.50
N ARG A 50 -11.78 -15.68 8.62
CA ARG A 50 -11.08 -15.74 9.92
C ARG A 50 -10.79 -14.37 10.54
N GLN A 51 -11.12 -13.26 9.88
CA GLN A 51 -10.94 -11.93 10.45
C GLN A 51 -11.91 -11.73 11.62
N ARG A 52 -11.37 -11.21 12.73
CA ARG A 52 -12.15 -10.80 13.90
C ARG A 52 -12.35 -9.30 13.88
N LEU A 53 -13.55 -8.86 14.23
CA LEU A 53 -13.95 -7.47 14.39
C LEU A 53 -14.38 -7.30 15.86
N GLY A 54 -13.39 -7.28 16.76
CA GLY A 54 -13.62 -7.38 18.20
C GLY A 54 -14.21 -8.74 18.59
N GLU A 55 -15.38 -8.72 19.23
CA GLU A 55 -16.10 -9.92 19.67
C GLU A 55 -16.83 -10.67 18.53
N LEU A 56 -16.89 -10.07 17.34
CA LEU A 56 -17.58 -10.63 16.17
C LEU A 56 -16.61 -11.24 15.15
N MET A 57 -17.10 -12.23 14.41
CA MET A 57 -16.42 -12.72 13.21
C MET A 57 -16.91 -11.93 11.99
N CYS A 58 -16.04 -11.76 10.99
CA CYS A 58 -16.45 -11.16 9.73
C CYS A 58 -17.68 -11.89 9.14
N PRO A 59 -18.73 -11.14 8.72
CA PRO A 59 -19.97 -11.71 8.20
C PRO A 59 -19.90 -12.07 6.72
N ASN A 60 -18.75 -11.87 6.06
CA ASN A 60 -18.56 -12.20 4.65
C ASN A 60 -18.01 -13.61 4.50
N TYR A 61 -18.51 -14.33 3.49
CA TYR A 61 -17.98 -15.65 3.16
C TYR A 61 -16.64 -15.50 2.45
N ARG A 62 -15.86 -16.57 2.48
CA ARG A 62 -14.69 -16.76 1.64
C ARG A 62 -14.93 -17.91 0.68
N MET A 63 -14.24 -17.88 -0.44
CA MET A 63 -14.19 -19.01 -1.36
C MET A 63 -13.38 -20.16 -0.74
N PRO A 64 -13.90 -21.40 -0.75
CA PRO A 64 -13.17 -22.57 -0.28
C PRO A 64 -11.83 -22.73 -1.00
N GLY A 65 -10.79 -23.14 -0.28
CA GLY A 65 -9.47 -23.46 -0.84
C GLY A 65 -8.59 -22.28 -1.26
N LEU A 66 -9.15 -21.07 -1.43
CA LEU A 66 -8.38 -19.91 -1.90
C LEU A 66 -7.67 -19.14 -0.77
N SER A 67 -8.33 -18.95 0.37
CA SER A 67 -7.82 -18.10 1.45
C SER A 67 -8.44 -18.46 2.79
N LYS A 68 -7.86 -17.93 3.88
CA LYS A 68 -8.48 -17.89 5.21
C LYS A 68 -9.45 -16.72 5.37
N TYR A 69 -9.37 -15.71 4.51
CA TYR A 69 -10.08 -14.44 4.60
C TYR A 69 -11.04 -14.25 3.43
N CYS A 70 -12.06 -13.39 3.59
CA CYS A 70 -12.96 -13.02 2.50
C CYS A 70 -12.25 -12.07 1.53
N GLU A 71 -12.86 -11.79 0.39
CA GLU A 71 -12.27 -10.94 -0.63
C GLU A 71 -11.92 -9.54 -0.10
N ASP A 72 -12.80 -8.93 0.71
CA ASP A 72 -12.56 -7.60 1.27
C ASP A 72 -11.33 -7.56 2.18
N HIS A 73 -11.14 -8.59 3.01
CA HIS A 73 -9.99 -8.71 3.91
C HIS A 73 -8.71 -9.16 3.21
N ARG A 74 -8.77 -9.47 1.91
CA ARG A 74 -7.58 -9.77 1.09
C ARG A 74 -7.17 -8.59 0.22
N ARG A 75 -8.05 -7.64 -0.02
CA ARG A 75 -7.78 -6.48 -0.87
C ARG A 75 -6.79 -5.52 -0.23
N CYS A 76 -6.05 -4.83 -1.08
CA CYS A 76 -5.27 -3.68 -0.68
C CYS A 76 -6.20 -2.56 -0.22
N GLU A 77 -5.88 -1.93 0.91
CA GLU A 77 -6.65 -0.79 1.44
C GLU A 77 -6.50 0.50 0.62
N ASN A 78 -5.62 0.52 -0.39
CA ASN A 78 -5.54 1.68 -1.26
C ASN A 78 -6.77 1.77 -2.16
N HIS A 79 -7.49 2.89 -2.07
CA HIS A 79 -8.70 3.13 -2.86
C HIS A 79 -8.52 2.83 -4.35
N GLY A 80 -9.46 2.07 -4.91
CA GLY A 80 -9.48 1.69 -6.32
C GLY A 80 -8.42 0.64 -6.72
N CYS A 81 -7.65 0.09 -5.78
CA CYS A 81 -6.68 -0.95 -6.09
C CYS A 81 -7.37 -2.33 -6.19
N PRO A 82 -7.30 -3.04 -7.33
CA PRO A 82 -7.85 -4.38 -7.48
C PRO A 82 -6.93 -5.47 -6.91
N HIS A 83 -5.72 -5.12 -6.47
CA HIS A 83 -4.71 -6.09 -6.03
C HIS A 83 -4.93 -6.53 -4.58
N GLN A 84 -4.49 -7.76 -4.30
CA GLN A 84 -4.47 -8.30 -2.95
C GLN A 84 -3.28 -7.77 -2.15
N ARG A 85 -3.47 -7.64 -0.83
CA ARG A 85 -2.40 -7.29 0.11
C ARG A 85 -1.34 -8.39 0.16
N ILE A 86 -0.08 -8.03 0.43
CA ILE A 86 1.07 -8.97 0.41
C ILE A 86 0.80 -10.20 1.30
N CYS A 87 0.20 -9.95 2.47
CA CYS A 87 -0.08 -10.96 3.47
C CYS A 87 -1.57 -11.34 3.53
N GLY A 88 -2.26 -11.31 2.39
CA GLY A 88 -3.69 -11.61 2.22
C GLY A 88 -4.18 -12.85 2.96
N ASP A 89 -3.34 -13.89 3.04
CA ASP A 89 -3.69 -15.21 3.58
C ASP A 89 -3.07 -15.54 4.94
N THR A 90 -2.37 -14.57 5.53
CA THR A 90 -1.76 -14.68 6.86
C THR A 90 -2.48 -13.79 7.86
N SER A 91 -2.30 -14.07 9.15
CA SER A 91 -2.82 -13.20 10.22
C SER A 91 -1.98 -11.94 10.44
N GLN A 92 -1.07 -11.63 9.52
CA GLN A 92 -0.28 -10.40 9.59
C GLN A 92 -1.15 -9.24 9.11
N ASP A 93 -1.12 -8.17 9.88
CA ASP A 93 -1.82 -6.93 9.57
C ASP A 93 -1.00 -6.11 8.57
N TRP A 94 -0.97 -6.58 7.32
CA TRP A 94 -0.30 -5.89 6.24
C TRP A 94 -1.36 -5.33 5.27
N PRO A 95 -1.67 -4.02 5.35
CA PRO A 95 -2.86 -3.44 4.69
C PRO A 95 -2.71 -3.26 3.17
N TYR A 96 -1.47 -3.29 2.65
CA TYR A 96 -1.17 -2.88 1.28
C TYR A 96 -0.62 -4.02 0.40
N CYS A 97 -0.84 -3.91 -0.91
CA CYS A 97 -0.20 -4.76 -1.91
C CYS A 97 1.24 -4.31 -2.16
N GLN A 98 2.03 -5.13 -2.87
CA GLN A 98 3.44 -4.82 -3.18
C GLN A 98 3.66 -3.43 -3.81
N LYS A 99 2.72 -2.97 -4.65
CA LYS A 99 2.79 -1.65 -5.30
C LYS A 99 2.51 -0.48 -4.37
N HIS A 100 1.84 -0.70 -3.24
CA HIS A 100 1.46 0.34 -2.29
C HIS A 100 2.19 0.24 -0.95
N THR A 101 2.91 -0.85 -0.71
CA THR A 101 3.80 -1.02 0.45
C THR A 101 5.15 -0.36 0.20
N CYS A 102 5.65 0.38 1.20
CA CYS A 102 6.99 0.93 1.21
C CYS A 102 8.07 -0.12 0.88
N LEU A 103 9.03 0.21 0.02
CA LEU A 103 10.11 -0.71 -0.38
C LEU A 103 11.14 -0.96 0.74
N ALA A 104 11.22 -0.06 1.74
CA ALA A 104 12.11 -0.25 2.88
C ALA A 104 11.80 -1.58 3.61
N GLN A 105 12.83 -2.38 3.84
CA GLN A 105 12.68 -3.72 4.42
C GLN A 105 11.97 -3.66 5.78
N GLY A 106 10.90 -4.45 5.92
CA GLY A 106 10.08 -4.49 7.15
C GLY A 106 9.15 -3.28 7.35
N CYS A 107 9.07 -2.35 6.40
CA CYS A 107 8.15 -1.22 6.49
C CYS A 107 6.80 -1.57 5.86
N HIS A 108 5.73 -1.54 6.66
CA HIS A 108 4.38 -1.89 6.20
C HIS A 108 3.53 -0.65 5.84
N GLN A 109 4.16 0.53 5.82
CA GLN A 109 3.49 1.80 5.58
C GLN A 109 3.14 1.99 4.10
N LYS A 110 2.12 2.82 3.86
CA LYS A 110 1.73 3.25 2.52
C LYS A 110 2.86 4.02 1.87
N ARG A 111 3.12 3.78 0.58
CA ARG A 111 4.00 4.62 -0.23
C ARG A 111 3.49 6.06 -0.29
N ALA A 112 4.41 7.01 -0.26
CA ALA A 112 4.11 8.41 -0.55
C ALA A 112 3.79 8.56 -2.05
N ALA A 113 3.01 9.58 -2.40
CA ALA A 113 2.71 9.88 -3.79
C ALA A 113 4.00 10.13 -4.59
N GLY A 114 4.17 9.42 -5.71
CA GLY A 114 5.36 9.56 -6.57
C GLY A 114 6.65 8.91 -6.05
N SER A 115 6.60 8.17 -4.93
CA SER A 115 7.76 7.54 -4.29
C SER A 115 7.57 6.01 -4.17
N GLN A 116 8.67 5.25 -4.16
CA GLN A 116 8.64 3.81 -3.81
C GLN A 116 8.65 3.59 -2.29
N MET A 117 8.83 4.66 -1.50
CA MET A 117 8.98 4.66 -0.05
C MET A 117 7.80 5.37 0.63
N CYS A 118 7.56 5.13 1.92
CA CYS A 118 6.57 5.88 2.70
C CYS A 118 7.08 7.30 3.01
N THR A 119 6.23 8.15 3.59
CA THR A 119 6.60 9.53 3.95
C THR A 119 7.82 9.61 4.88
N HIS A 120 7.97 8.66 5.81
CA HIS A 120 9.11 8.59 6.73
C HIS A 120 10.42 8.17 6.04
N HIS A 121 10.31 7.34 5.02
CA HIS A 121 11.46 6.81 4.30
C HIS A 121 11.74 7.57 3.00
N THR A 122 10.85 8.48 2.59
CA THR A 122 11.06 9.28 1.38
C THR A 122 12.08 10.37 1.72
N PRO A 123 13.25 10.38 1.06
CA PRO A 123 14.26 11.40 1.32
C PRO A 123 13.71 12.79 0.93
N LEU A 124 14.04 13.79 1.75
CA LEU A 124 13.60 15.17 1.54
C LEU A 124 14.56 15.92 0.61
N CYS A 125 14.03 16.89 -0.13
CA CYS A 125 14.80 17.80 -0.99
C CYS A 125 15.99 18.39 -0.23
N LEU A 126 17.17 18.39 -0.87
CA LEU A 126 18.39 18.94 -0.26
C LEU A 126 18.39 20.47 -0.12
N ILE A 127 17.40 21.18 -0.68
CA ILE A 127 17.27 22.63 -0.49
C ILE A 127 16.86 22.89 0.97
N PRO A 128 17.69 23.64 1.74
CA PRO A 128 17.38 23.97 3.12
C PRO A 128 16.00 24.63 3.25
N GLY A 129 15.18 24.14 4.19
CA GLY A 129 13.84 24.68 4.45
C GLY A 129 12.75 24.26 3.46
N CYS A 130 13.05 23.49 2.40
CA CYS A 130 12.04 23.08 1.42
C CYS A 130 11.01 22.10 2.00
N GLY A 131 11.46 21.08 2.74
CA GLY A 131 10.59 20.07 3.36
C GLY A 131 9.83 19.14 2.41
N HIS A 132 9.91 19.33 1.09
CA HIS A 132 9.24 18.49 0.10
C HIS A 132 10.02 17.20 -0.20
N PRO A 133 9.34 16.09 -0.51
CA PRO A 133 9.99 14.84 -0.91
C PRO A 133 10.77 15.01 -2.22
N ARG A 134 11.87 14.28 -2.36
CA ARG A 134 12.63 14.18 -3.62
C ARG A 134 11.82 13.48 -4.72
N THR A 135 12.18 13.73 -5.97
CA THR A 135 11.78 12.88 -7.10
C THR A 135 12.45 11.50 -6.98
N HIS A 136 11.91 10.50 -7.68
CA HIS A 136 12.29 9.08 -7.52
C HIS A 136 13.81 8.83 -7.50
N ASP A 137 14.53 9.39 -8.49
CA ASP A 137 15.98 9.24 -8.65
C ASP A 137 16.76 10.55 -8.41
N GLY A 138 16.05 11.65 -8.11
CA GLY A 138 16.65 12.98 -7.99
C GLY A 138 17.05 13.37 -6.57
N LEU A 139 17.97 14.34 -6.47
CA LEU A 139 18.38 14.93 -5.19
C LEU A 139 17.41 16.01 -4.68
N TYR A 140 16.49 16.45 -5.54
CA TYR A 140 15.61 17.59 -5.33
C TYR A 140 14.14 17.20 -5.50
N CYS A 141 13.21 18.03 -4.99
CA CYS A 141 11.78 17.85 -5.23
C CYS A 141 11.41 18.30 -6.64
N ALA A 142 10.18 18.02 -7.10
CA ALA A 142 9.72 18.46 -8.43
C ALA A 142 9.82 19.98 -8.64
N GLY A 143 9.66 20.78 -7.59
CA GLY A 143 9.82 22.24 -7.66
C GLY A 143 11.26 22.76 -7.68
N HIS A 144 12.24 21.88 -7.46
CA HIS A 144 13.67 22.22 -7.46
C HIS A 144 14.49 21.36 -8.43
N SER A 145 13.86 20.43 -9.14
CA SER A 145 14.50 19.57 -10.13
C SER A 145 14.36 20.19 -11.51
N CYS A 146 15.40 20.07 -12.33
CA CYS A 146 15.33 20.43 -13.74
C CYS A 146 14.15 19.73 -14.44
N VAL A 147 13.50 20.40 -15.39
CA VAL A 147 12.36 19.82 -16.13
C VAL A 147 12.76 18.64 -17.04
N ASP A 148 14.04 18.60 -17.45
CA ASP A 148 14.59 17.48 -18.21
C ASP A 148 14.62 16.19 -17.35
N ARG A 149 13.99 15.13 -17.86
CA ARG A 149 13.68 13.90 -17.09
C ARG A 149 14.91 13.12 -16.67
N ASP A 150 16.00 13.24 -17.42
CA ASP A 150 17.26 12.55 -17.18
C ASP A 150 18.30 13.46 -16.49
N CYS A 151 17.90 14.69 -16.11
CA CYS A 151 18.76 15.65 -15.43
C CYS A 151 18.51 15.68 -13.92
N GLY A 152 19.51 15.30 -13.12
CA GLY A 152 19.50 15.42 -11.66
C GLY A 152 19.79 16.84 -11.12
N GLY A 153 19.91 17.84 -12.00
CA GLY A 153 20.34 19.20 -11.65
C GLY A 153 19.28 20.00 -10.89
N VAL A 154 19.74 20.94 -10.07
CA VAL A 154 18.88 21.92 -9.39
C VAL A 154 18.50 23.06 -10.33
N ILE A 155 17.26 23.52 -10.26
CA ILE A 155 16.79 24.69 -11.01
C ILE A 155 17.65 25.92 -10.67
N ASN A 156 18.03 26.70 -11.69
CA ASN A 156 18.76 27.96 -11.60
C ASN A 156 18.00 29.10 -12.32
N GLY A 157 16.73 29.28 -11.96
CA GLY A 157 15.81 30.23 -12.60
C GLY A 157 14.86 29.53 -13.57
N GLY A 158 13.57 29.89 -13.51
CA GLY A 158 12.52 29.23 -14.29
C GLY A 158 12.36 27.75 -13.89
N HIS A 159 12.44 26.85 -14.87
CA HIS A 159 12.28 25.40 -14.69
C HIS A 159 13.52 24.57 -15.08
N TRP A 160 14.67 25.23 -15.30
CA TRP A 160 15.86 24.59 -15.85
C TRP A 160 17.10 24.78 -14.98
N CYS A 161 18.08 23.88 -15.09
CA CYS A 161 19.32 23.93 -14.29
C CYS A 161 20.35 24.90 -14.91
N LYS A 162 21.61 24.88 -14.44
CA LYS A 162 22.66 25.71 -15.07
C LYS A 162 23.09 25.17 -16.43
N ASP A 163 23.01 23.85 -16.61
CA ASP A 163 23.47 23.16 -17.82
C ASP A 163 22.38 23.11 -18.91
N HIS A 164 21.12 23.19 -18.50
CA HIS A 164 19.97 23.32 -19.39
C HIS A 164 19.40 24.72 -19.18
N GLN A 165 19.56 25.64 -20.14
CA GLN A 165 18.94 26.96 -20.08
C GLN A 165 17.97 27.12 -21.26
N LEU A 166 17.00 28.02 -21.11
CA LEU A 166 16.20 28.48 -22.24
C LEU A 166 17.08 29.27 -23.22
N CYS A 167 16.67 29.28 -24.49
CA CYS A 167 17.23 30.21 -25.44
C CYS A 167 16.96 31.67 -24.99
N ARG A 168 17.94 32.55 -25.22
CA ARG A 168 17.81 33.99 -24.90
C ARG A 168 16.90 34.75 -25.85
N THR A 169 16.46 34.14 -26.95
CA THR A 169 15.50 34.76 -27.87
C THR A 169 14.15 34.93 -27.16
N GLU A 170 13.63 36.16 -27.11
CA GLU A 170 12.31 36.43 -26.55
C GLU A 170 11.24 35.55 -27.23
N GLY A 171 10.53 34.76 -26.43
CA GLY A 171 9.51 33.82 -26.90
C GLY A 171 10.01 32.45 -27.41
N CYS A 172 11.33 32.12 -27.35
CA CYS A 172 11.81 30.75 -27.62
C CYS A 172 11.80 29.94 -26.31
N ASP A 173 10.81 29.06 -26.13
CA ASP A 173 10.77 28.07 -25.03
C ASP A 173 11.69 26.85 -25.28
N GLN A 174 12.51 26.88 -26.33
CA GLN A 174 13.38 25.77 -26.70
C GLN A 174 14.62 25.70 -25.80
N PRO A 175 15.14 24.47 -25.56
CA PRO A 175 16.41 24.28 -24.88
C PRO A 175 17.56 24.88 -25.71
N ARG A 176 18.54 25.46 -25.00
CA ARG A 176 19.75 26.04 -25.60
C ARG A 176 20.70 24.95 -26.11
N ALA A 177 21.35 25.20 -27.24
CA ALA A 177 22.42 24.33 -27.73
C ALA A 177 23.69 24.46 -26.86
N VAL A 178 24.21 23.34 -26.36
CA VAL A 178 25.51 23.27 -25.69
C VAL A 178 26.49 22.65 -26.69
N THR A 179 27.46 23.43 -27.16
CA THR A 179 28.50 22.90 -28.07
C THR A 179 29.52 22.06 -27.29
N ALA A 180 30.15 21.10 -27.96
CA ALA A 180 31.12 20.16 -27.37
C ALA A 180 32.34 20.83 -26.67
N GLY A 181 32.53 22.14 -26.84
CA GLY A 181 33.58 22.92 -26.17
C GLY A 181 33.15 23.64 -24.89
N GLY A 182 31.93 23.41 -24.38
CA GLY A 182 31.39 24.17 -23.23
C GLY A 182 31.05 25.63 -23.55
N GLY A 183 31.08 26.00 -24.84
CA GLY A 183 30.64 27.30 -25.32
C GLY A 183 29.12 27.30 -25.48
N PHE A 184 28.45 28.24 -24.83
CA PHE A 184 27.01 28.43 -24.92
C PHE A 184 26.67 29.27 -26.15
N GLU A 185 26.23 28.66 -27.25
CA GLU A 185 25.70 29.43 -28.37
C GLU A 185 24.25 29.85 -28.10
N ASP A 186 23.82 31.00 -28.62
CA ASP A 186 22.47 31.56 -28.43
C ASP A 186 21.43 30.97 -29.40
N VAL A 187 21.67 29.76 -29.94
CA VAL A 187 20.81 29.14 -30.96
C VAL A 187 19.96 27.99 -30.39
N CYS A 188 18.67 27.97 -30.76
CA CYS A 188 17.73 26.87 -30.47
C CYS A 188 18.13 25.66 -31.37
N TRP A 189 18.02 24.40 -30.89
CA TRP A 189 18.41 23.18 -31.64
C TRP A 189 17.72 22.99 -33.00
N GLN A 190 16.61 23.68 -33.25
CA GLN A 190 15.89 23.66 -34.52
C GLN A 190 16.29 24.87 -35.37
N ARG A 191 17.42 24.75 -36.06
CA ARG A 191 17.70 25.53 -37.27
C ARG A 191 18.23 24.59 -38.33
N GLU A 192 17.32 23.94 -39.03
CA GLU A 192 17.51 23.64 -40.46
C GLU A 192 16.87 24.77 -41.27
#